data_AF-A0AAW8KZ20-F1
#
_entry.id   AF-A0AAW8KZ20-F1
#
_cell.length_a   1.000
_cell.length_b   1.000
_cell.length_c   1.000
_cell.angle_alpha   90.00
_cell.angle_beta   90.00
_cell.angle_gamma   90.00
#
_symmetry.space_group_name_H-M   'P 1'
#
loop_
_entity.id
_entity.type
_entity.pdbx_description
1 polymer ?
#
loop_
_entity_poly.entity_id
_entity_poly.type
_entity_poly.pdbx_seq_one_letter_code
_entity_poly.pdbx_strand_id
1 'polypeptide(L)'
;KDLKEEYFVSTPHSKRGGLSYLVSNLCLAAGFTPQKAPIQSRKISQLQLVAANVGVSIVPKEFQQILPAQVKLLPLTDQLSLSEVVLVYRKDHDEIIQHCAERIHQIFQF
;
A
#
# COMPACT_ATOMS: atom_id res chain seq x y z
N LYS A 1 -16.89 0.55 -2.67
CA LYS A 1 -17.93 1.56 -3.02
C LYS A 1 -18.20 2.50 -1.85
N ASP A 2 -18.21 1.99 -0.63
CA ASP A 2 -18.53 2.78 0.58
C ASP A 2 -17.58 3.97 0.82
N LEU A 3 -16.36 3.90 0.30
CA LEU A 3 -15.35 4.96 0.42
C LEU A 3 -15.45 6.08 -0.64
N LYS A 4 -16.48 6.09 -1.49
CA LYS A 4 -16.55 7.01 -2.65
C LYS A 4 -16.61 8.50 -2.27
N GLU A 5 -17.18 8.80 -1.11
CA GLU A 5 -17.31 10.17 -0.58
C GLU A 5 -16.21 10.51 0.43
N GLU A 6 -15.29 9.58 0.70
CA GLU A 6 -14.21 9.78 1.67
C GLU A 6 -13.01 10.49 1.05
N TYR A 7 -12.32 11.28 1.87
CA TYR A 7 -11.09 11.95 1.47
C TYR A 7 -9.86 11.06 1.71
N PHE A 8 -9.08 10.82 0.67
CA PHE A 8 -7.87 10.00 0.73
C PHE A 8 -6.65 10.85 1.06
N VAL A 9 -5.96 10.51 2.16
CA VAL A 9 -4.70 11.16 2.58
C VAL A 9 -3.49 10.71 1.77
N SER A 10 -3.68 9.79 0.82
CA SER A 10 -2.68 9.29 -0.11
C SER A 10 -3.33 8.98 -1.46
N THR A 11 -2.76 9.47 -2.55
CA THR A 11 -3.23 9.21 -3.92
C THR A 11 -2.03 8.89 -4.84
N PRO A 12 -2.24 8.21 -5.99
CA PRO A 12 -1.18 7.87 -6.92
C PRO A 12 -0.39 9.09 -7.37
N HIS A 13 0.89 8.85 -7.63
CA HIS A 13 1.77 9.82 -8.23
C HIS A 13 2.23 9.29 -9.58
N SER A 14 2.12 10.14 -10.61
CA SER A 14 2.40 9.78 -12.02
C SER A 14 3.76 9.09 -12.23
N LYS A 15 4.76 9.49 -11.46
CA LYS A 15 6.15 9.00 -11.62
C LYS A 15 6.57 7.85 -10.70
N ARG A 16 5.81 7.50 -9.64
CA ARG A 16 6.25 6.53 -8.61
C ARG A 16 5.10 5.89 -7.83
N GLY A 17 5.12 4.55 -7.74
CA GLY A 17 4.50 3.78 -6.65
C GLY A 17 3.49 2.72 -7.09
N GLY A 18 3.86 1.43 -7.05
CA GLY A 18 2.95 0.32 -7.36
C GLY A 18 1.72 0.27 -6.44
N LEU A 19 1.92 0.47 -5.13
CA LEU A 19 0.82 0.40 -4.14
C LEU A 19 -0.22 1.52 -4.32
N SER A 20 0.20 2.77 -4.55
CA SER A 20 -0.74 3.87 -4.71
C SER A 20 -1.53 3.76 -6.02
N TYR A 21 -0.91 3.22 -7.09
CA TYR A 21 -1.61 2.83 -8.31
C TYR A 21 -2.62 1.71 -8.06
N LEU A 22 -2.25 0.66 -7.33
CA LEU A 22 -3.18 -0.42 -6.95
C LEU A 22 -4.41 0.15 -6.23
N VAL A 23 -4.20 1.03 -5.24
CA VAL A 23 -5.30 1.70 -4.52
C VAL A 23 -6.24 2.45 -5.47
N SER A 24 -5.71 3.19 -6.44
CA SER A 24 -6.59 3.86 -7.42
C SER A 24 -7.26 2.92 -8.38
N ASN A 25 -6.59 1.85 -8.81
CA ASN A 25 -7.23 0.84 -9.64
C ASN A 25 -8.37 0.15 -8.90
N LEU A 26 -8.23 -0.10 -7.59
CA LEU A 26 -9.31 -0.63 -6.75
C LEU A 26 -10.50 0.34 -6.68
N CYS A 27 -10.25 1.64 -6.49
CA CYS A 27 -11.32 2.64 -6.51
C CYS A 27 -12.02 2.70 -7.88
N LEU A 28 -11.24 2.71 -8.96
CA LEU A 28 -11.75 2.75 -10.33
C LEU A 28 -12.57 1.50 -10.67
N ALA A 29 -12.08 0.31 -10.31
CA ALA A 29 -12.80 -0.96 -10.48
C ALA A 29 -14.11 -0.98 -9.67
N ALA A 30 -14.13 -0.33 -8.51
CA ALA A 30 -15.33 -0.13 -7.71
C ALA A 30 -16.26 0.98 -8.25
N GLY A 31 -15.89 1.68 -9.33
CA GLY A 31 -16.71 2.66 -10.03
C GLY A 31 -16.56 4.11 -9.56
N PHE A 32 -15.46 4.48 -8.89
CA PHE A 32 -15.22 5.85 -8.45
C PHE A 32 -13.73 6.26 -8.52
N THR A 33 -13.47 7.57 -8.55
CA THR A 33 -12.11 8.11 -8.42
C THR A 33 -11.92 8.61 -6.98
N PRO A 34 -10.81 8.27 -6.29
CA PRO A 34 -10.61 8.68 -4.90
C PRO A 34 -10.49 10.21 -4.78
N GLN A 35 -11.23 10.80 -3.84
CA GLN A 35 -11.16 12.23 -3.55
C GLN A 35 -9.88 12.54 -2.77
N LYS A 36 -9.21 13.66 -3.07
CA LYS A 36 -7.97 14.05 -2.38
C LYS A 36 -8.27 14.81 -1.11
N ALA A 37 -7.70 14.39 0.01
CA ALA A 37 -7.72 15.19 1.24
C ALA A 37 -6.92 16.50 1.06
N PRO A 38 -7.23 17.57 1.84
CA PRO A 38 -6.49 18.83 1.78
C PRO A 38 -5.00 18.71 2.10
N ILE A 39 -4.66 17.75 2.97
CA ILE A 39 -3.28 17.42 3.34
C ILE A 39 -3.06 15.94 3.02
N GLN A 40 -1.97 15.64 2.32
CA GLN A 40 -1.64 14.29 1.89
C GLN A 40 -0.21 13.91 2.30
N SER A 41 0.00 12.62 2.55
CA SER A 41 1.33 12.04 2.76
C SER A 41 1.47 10.72 2.01
N ARG A 42 2.69 10.46 1.52
CA ARG A 42 3.05 9.33 0.66
C ARG A 42 3.81 8.22 1.39
N LYS A 43 4.09 8.39 2.68
CA LYS A 43 4.88 7.46 3.49
C LYS A 43 4.04 6.96 4.67
N ILE A 44 4.67 6.22 5.58
CA ILE A 44 4.07 5.78 6.85
C ILE A 44 3.36 6.94 7.58
N SER A 45 3.81 8.20 7.44
CA SER A 45 3.12 9.36 8.01
C SER A 45 1.70 9.59 7.50
N GLN A 46 1.24 8.91 6.43
CA GLN A 46 -0.18 8.88 6.06
C GLN A 46 -1.05 8.33 7.21
N LEU A 47 -0.54 7.38 8.01
CA LEU A 47 -1.26 6.85 9.16
C LEU A 47 -1.47 7.91 10.24
N GLN A 48 -0.54 8.87 10.36
CA GLN A 48 -0.68 9.99 11.29
C GLN A 48 -1.76 10.98 10.82
N LEU A 49 -1.93 11.16 9.50
CA LEU A 49 -3.02 11.96 8.95
C LEU A 49 -4.38 11.29 9.18
N VAL A 50 -4.47 9.96 9.03
CA VAL A 50 -5.67 9.20 9.42
C VAL A 50 -5.94 9.34 10.91
N ALA A 51 -4.92 9.20 11.75
CA ALA A 51 -5.01 9.37 13.20
C ALA A 51 -5.44 10.77 13.64
N ALA A 52 -5.17 11.78 12.82
CA ALA A 52 -5.58 13.17 13.00
C ALA A 52 -6.95 13.49 12.36
N ASN A 53 -7.70 12.48 11.90
CA ASN A 53 -9.00 12.62 11.23
C ASN A 53 -8.98 13.49 9.95
N VAL A 54 -7.85 13.53 9.25
CA VAL A 54 -7.73 14.27 7.97
C VAL A 54 -8.40 13.51 6.81
N GLY A 55 -8.54 12.19 6.93
CA GLY A 55 -9.17 11.33 5.94
C GLY A 55 -8.82 9.85 6.13
N VAL A 56 -8.97 9.07 5.07
CA VAL A 56 -8.76 7.62 5.04
C VAL A 56 -7.56 7.22 4.16
N SER A 57 -7.08 5.99 4.35
CA SER A 57 -6.10 5.37 3.45
C SER A 57 -6.37 3.88 3.28
N ILE A 58 -6.09 3.36 2.08
CA ILE A 58 -6.04 1.92 1.82
C ILE A 58 -4.57 1.49 1.89
N VAL A 59 -4.27 0.51 2.73
CA VAL A 59 -2.91 0.05 3.03
C VAL A 59 -2.83 -1.48 3.05
N PRO A 60 -1.65 -2.07 2.85
CA PRO A 60 -1.43 -3.50 3.06
C PRO A 60 -1.69 -3.91 4.51
N LYS A 61 -2.10 -5.17 4.73
CA LYS A 61 -2.43 -5.72 6.05
C LYS A 61 -1.27 -5.59 7.03
N GLU A 62 -0.03 -5.68 6.53
CA GLU A 62 1.22 -5.62 7.29
C GLU A 62 1.36 -4.31 8.08
N PHE A 63 0.69 -3.24 7.64
CA PHE A 63 0.69 -1.95 8.36
C PHE A 63 0.08 -2.06 9.76
N GLN A 64 -0.62 -3.15 10.09
CA GLN A 64 -1.07 -3.44 11.45
C GLN A 64 0.04 -3.33 12.50
N GLN A 65 1.29 -3.61 12.11
CA GLN A 65 2.46 -3.56 13.00
C GLN A 65 2.86 -2.14 13.42
N ILE A 66 2.39 -1.12 12.70
CA ILE A 66 2.78 0.29 12.87
C ILE A 66 1.57 1.23 13.01
N LEU A 67 0.39 0.68 13.32
CA LEU A 67 -0.83 1.47 13.49
C LEU A 67 -0.72 2.41 14.70
N PRO A 68 -1.10 3.69 14.56
CA PRO A 68 -1.41 4.54 15.70
C PRO A 68 -2.58 3.97 16.50
N ALA A 69 -2.58 4.16 17.82
CA ALA A 69 -3.56 3.56 18.73
C ALA A 69 -5.03 3.89 18.41
N GLN A 70 -5.28 5.06 17.84
CA GLN A 70 -6.61 5.55 17.47
C GLN A 70 -7.07 5.11 16.07
N VAL A 71 -6.23 4.39 15.30
CA VAL A 71 -6.55 3.96 13.94
C VAL A 71 -6.90 2.48 13.94
N LYS A 72 -7.93 2.12 13.16
CA LYS A 72 -8.33 0.73 12.93
C LYS A 72 -8.17 0.39 11.46
N LEU A 73 -7.77 -0.85 11.18
CA LEU A 73 -7.84 -1.40 9.83
C LEU A 73 -9.18 -2.09 9.62
N LEU A 74 -9.82 -1.77 8.51
CA LEU A 74 -11.02 -2.43 8.03
C LEU A 74 -10.65 -3.27 6.80
N PRO A 75 -11.00 -4.56 6.75
CA PRO A 75 -10.69 -5.39 5.59
C PRO A 75 -11.52 -4.93 4.38
N LEU A 76 -10.90 -4.93 3.21
CA LEU A 76 -11.62 -4.79 1.95
C LEU A 76 -12.21 -6.15 1.56
N THR A 77 -13.48 -6.18 1.16
CA THR A 77 -14.16 -7.41 0.71
C THR A 77 -13.82 -7.81 -0.72
N ASP A 78 -13.05 -6.99 -1.44
CA ASP A 78 -12.69 -7.21 -2.84
C ASP A 78 -11.50 -8.17 -2.97
N GLN A 79 -11.67 -9.24 -3.77
CA GLN A 79 -10.65 -10.26 -4.02
C GLN A 79 -9.47 -9.72 -4.85
N LEU A 80 -9.63 -8.59 -5.53
CA LEU A 80 -8.57 -7.93 -6.32
C LEU A 80 -7.61 -7.07 -5.48
N SER A 81 -7.74 -7.08 -4.15
CA SER A 81 -7.00 -6.20 -3.24
C SER A 81 -5.58 -6.65 -2.88
N LEU A 82 -5.01 -7.62 -3.60
CA LEU A 82 -3.67 -8.13 -3.31
C LEU A 82 -2.59 -7.19 -3.84
N SER A 83 -1.66 -6.83 -2.96
CA SER A 83 -0.41 -6.15 -3.31
C SER A 83 0.75 -7.14 -3.28
N GLU A 84 1.60 -7.13 -4.29
CA GLU A 84 2.77 -8.01 -4.37
C GLU A 84 4.00 -7.38 -3.71
N VAL A 85 4.78 -8.22 -3.04
CA VAL A 85 6.14 -7.89 -2.59
C VAL A 85 7.09 -8.66 -3.49
N VAL A 86 7.95 -7.93 -4.22
CA VAL A 86 8.87 -8.51 -5.19
C VAL A 86 10.32 -8.24 -4.81
N LEU A 87 11.17 -9.23 -5.03
CA LEU A 87 12.63 -9.09 -4.95
C LEU A 87 13.18 -8.97 -6.37
N VAL A 88 13.89 -7.88 -6.67
CA VAL A 88 14.56 -7.68 -7.96
C VAL A 88 16.05 -7.57 -7.73
N TYR A 89 16.82 -8.41 -8.42
CA TYR A 89 18.28 -8.42 -8.34
C TYR A 89 18.87 -8.82 -9.70
N ARG A 90 20.13 -8.47 -9.93
CA ARG A 90 20.87 -8.86 -11.14
C ARG A 90 21.49 -10.23 -10.91
N LYS A 91 21.16 -11.19 -11.77
CA LYS A 91 21.77 -12.52 -11.76
C LYS A 91 23.22 -12.45 -12.23
N ASP A 92 24.03 -13.40 -11.76
CA ASP A 92 25.38 -13.71 -12.25
C ASP A 92 26.38 -12.53 -12.16
N HIS A 93 26.10 -11.54 -11.32
CA HIS A 93 26.96 -10.36 -11.14
C HIS A 93 27.77 -10.42 -9.83
N ASP A 94 27.20 -11.01 -8.79
CA ASP A 94 27.78 -11.08 -7.45
C ASP A 94 27.22 -12.31 -6.72
N GLU A 95 28.11 -13.21 -6.30
CA GLU A 95 27.75 -14.47 -5.63
C GLU A 95 27.06 -14.24 -4.27
N ILE A 96 27.42 -13.18 -3.54
CA ILE A 96 26.79 -12.84 -2.26
C ILE A 96 25.35 -12.40 -2.51
N ILE A 97 25.13 -11.54 -3.51
CA ILE A 97 23.78 -11.07 -3.86
C ILE A 97 22.92 -12.24 -4.33
N GLN A 98 23.47 -13.15 -5.15
CA GLN A 98 22.79 -14.36 -5.60
C GLN A 98 22.38 -15.22 -4.40
N HIS A 99 23.32 -15.51 -3.49
CA HIS A 99 23.05 -16.32 -2.30
C HIS A 99 22.01 -15.68 -1.37
N CYS A 100 22.10 -14.37 -1.15
CA CYS A 100 21.10 -13.62 -0.37
C CYS A 100 19.71 -13.71 -1.02
N ALA A 101 19.62 -13.55 -2.34
CA ALA A 101 18.34 -13.60 -3.05
C ALA A 101 17.70 -14.99 -2.99
N GLU A 102 18.49 -16.05 -3.18
CA GLU A 102 18.04 -17.43 -3.02
C GLU A 102 17.57 -17.71 -1.60
N ARG A 103 18.29 -17.21 -0.59
CA ARG A 103 17.92 -17.39 0.81
C ARG A 103 16.62 -16.68 1.16
N ILE A 104 16.44 -15.44 0.70
CA ILE A 104 15.18 -14.71 0.86
C ILE A 104 14.05 -15.48 0.16
N HIS A 105 14.28 -15.98 -1.06
CA HIS A 105 13.26 -16.75 -1.78
C HIS A 105 12.82 -18.01 -1.02
N GLN A 106 13.76 -18.76 -0.45
CA GLN A 106 13.46 -19.95 0.37
C GLN A 106 12.65 -19.63 1.63
N ILE A 107 12.89 -18.48 2.26
CA ILE A 107 12.15 -18.05 3.46
C ILE A 107 10.70 -17.70 3.13
N PHE A 108 10.43 -17.22 1.92
CA PHE A 108 9.13 -16.71 1.51
C PHE A 108 8.39 -17.59 0.49
N GLN A 109 8.92 -18.77 0.13
CA GLN A 109 8.14 -19.81 -0.56
C GLN A 109 7.31 -20.58 0.48
N PHE A 110 5.98 -20.49 0.36
CA PHE A 110 5.02 -21.39 1.00
C PHE A 110 4.53 -22.43 -0.01
#